data_AF-A0A1Z9CAD5-F1
#
_entry.id   AF-A0A1Z9CAD5-F1
#
_cell.length_a   1.000
_cell.length_b   1.000
_cell.length_c   1.000
_cell.angle_alpha   90.00
_cell.angle_beta   90.00
_cell.angle_gamma   90.00
#
_symmetry.space_group_name_H-M   'P 1'
#
loop_
_entity.id
_entity.type
_entity.pdbx_description
1 polymer ?
#
loop_
_entity_poly.entity_id
_entity_poly.type
_entity_poly.pdbx_seq_one_letter_code
_entity_poly.pdbx_strand_id
1 'polypeptide(L)'
;MQKYHIIFFLLFFSFTVSQNTNQDSLKLKSPRVAALRAFIYPGGGQFYNNQPLKGSLLTSAGIASTYLYYDYSSKYNDSKDVNSLDKENYLHKRNRYGWWIIIVYIYGLLDAVVEAHLHPFNSVMNEDLEKNNMETDKTNE
;
A
#
# COMPACT_ATOMS: atom_id res chain seq x y z
N MET A 1 1.17 -29.18 -13.04
CA MET A 1 0.55 -27.84 -12.96
C MET A 1 1.05 -27.00 -11.77
N GLN A 2 1.21 -27.54 -10.55
CA GLN A 2 1.64 -26.75 -9.37
C GLN A 2 3.08 -26.17 -9.43
N LYS A 3 4.05 -26.84 -10.07
CA LYS A 3 5.48 -26.41 -10.05
C LYS A 3 5.75 -25.03 -10.68
N TYR A 4 4.95 -24.62 -11.68
CA TYR A 4 5.17 -23.34 -12.37
C TYR A 4 4.66 -22.13 -11.58
N HIS A 5 3.79 -22.32 -10.58
CA HIS A 5 3.27 -21.22 -9.77
C HIS A 5 4.34 -20.60 -8.88
N ILE A 6 5.25 -21.42 -8.33
CA ILE A 6 6.37 -20.96 -7.49
C ILE A 6 7.35 -20.13 -8.32
N ILE A 7 7.65 -20.57 -9.54
CA ILE A 7 8.56 -19.87 -10.47
C ILE A 7 7.94 -18.54 -10.92
N PHE A 8 6.64 -18.52 -11.23
CA PHE A 8 5.94 -17.29 -11.58
C PHE A 8 5.88 -16.29 -10.42
N PHE A 9 5.67 -16.78 -9.19
CA PHE A 9 5.70 -15.97 -7.98
C PHE A 9 7.09 -15.37 -7.70
N LEU A 10 8.16 -16.15 -7.89
CA LEU A 10 9.55 -15.68 -7.78
C LEU A 10 9.90 -14.61 -8.82
N LEU A 11 9.48 -14.80 -10.08
CA LEU A 11 9.68 -13.81 -11.14
C LEU A 11 8.91 -12.51 -10.89
N PHE A 12 7.68 -12.59 -10.38
CA PHE A 12 6.89 -11.43 -9.99
C PHE A 12 7.53 -10.67 -8.83
N PHE A 13 8.07 -11.39 -7.83
CA PHE A 13 8.78 -10.80 -6.70
C PHE A 13 10.04 -10.03 -7.15
N SER A 14 10.87 -10.62 -8.02
CA SER A 14 12.04 -9.95 -8.58
C SER A 14 11.69 -8.71 -9.40
N PHE A 15 10.57 -8.73 -10.14
CA PHE A 15 10.11 -7.55 -10.89
C PHE A 15 9.70 -6.39 -9.96
N THR A 16 9.06 -6.68 -8.83
CA THR A 16 8.69 -5.63 -7.84
C THR A 16 9.91 -5.02 -7.13
N VAL A 17 10.96 -5.80 -6.91
CA VAL A 17 12.21 -5.35 -6.27
C VAL A 17 13.06 -4.51 -7.24
N SER A 18 12.96 -4.76 -8.55
CA SER A 18 13.78 -4.10 -9.58
C SER A 18 13.30 -2.70 -9.97
N GLN A 19 12.30 -2.11 -9.30
CA GLN A 19 11.92 -0.71 -9.52
C GLN A 19 12.78 0.23 -8.68
N ASN A 20 14.05 0.37 -9.06
CA ASN A 20 14.89 1.48 -8.61
C ASN A 20 14.28 2.78 -9.12
N THR A 21 13.59 3.50 -8.23
CA THR A 21 13.03 4.81 -8.55
C THR A 21 14.16 5.83 -8.46
N ASN A 22 14.81 6.13 -9.59
CA ASN A 22 15.65 7.33 -9.69
C ASN A 22 14.75 8.53 -9.37
N GLN A 23 14.99 9.14 -8.22
CA GLN A 23 14.15 10.20 -7.68
C GLN A 23 14.42 11.50 -8.40
N ASP A 24 13.42 11.98 -9.14
CA ASP A 24 13.40 13.36 -9.64
C ASP A 24 12.83 14.24 -8.53
N SER A 25 13.70 14.83 -7.72
CA SER A 25 13.37 15.65 -6.53
C SER A 25 12.53 16.88 -6.85
N LEU A 26 12.36 17.23 -8.13
CA LEU A 26 11.64 18.41 -8.60
C LEU A 26 10.11 18.22 -8.70
N LYS A 27 9.58 17.01 -8.54
CA LYS A 27 8.11 16.80 -8.56
C LYS A 27 7.50 16.92 -7.18
N LEU A 28 7.05 18.13 -6.85
CA LEU A 28 6.20 18.39 -5.69
C LEU A 28 4.93 17.52 -5.78
N LYS A 29 4.77 16.55 -4.87
CA LYS A 29 3.59 15.68 -4.84
C LYS A 29 2.45 16.38 -4.13
N SER A 30 1.24 16.30 -4.71
CA SER A 30 0.05 16.89 -4.10
C SER A 30 -0.58 15.90 -3.10
N PRO A 31 -0.72 16.27 -1.80
CA PRO A 31 -1.36 15.42 -0.80
C PRO A 31 -2.80 15.04 -1.15
N ARG A 32 -3.53 15.94 -1.84
CA ARG A 32 -4.89 15.68 -2.29
C ARG A 32 -4.96 14.56 -3.34
N VAL A 33 -3.98 14.49 -4.24
CA VAL A 33 -3.93 13.45 -5.28
C VAL A 33 -3.52 12.10 -4.68
N ALA A 34 -2.61 12.09 -3.70
CA ALA A 34 -2.25 10.89 -2.95
C ALA A 34 -3.46 10.30 -2.21
N ALA A 35 -4.20 11.17 -1.50
CA ALA A 35 -5.41 10.79 -0.79
C ALA A 35 -6.49 10.23 -1.73
N LEU A 36 -6.73 10.89 -2.86
CA LEU A 36 -7.76 10.49 -3.82
C LEU A 36 -7.43 9.13 -4.46
N ARG A 37 -6.14 8.84 -4.72
CA ARG A 37 -5.71 7.53 -5.22
C ARG A 37 -5.72 6.44 -4.14
N ALA A 38 -5.37 6.77 -2.90
CA ALA A 38 -5.51 5.86 -1.76
C ALA A 38 -6.96 5.49 -1.47
N PHE A 39 -7.90 6.38 -1.78
CA PHE A 39 -9.33 6.17 -1.61
C PHE A 39 -9.91 5.14 -2.60
N ILE A 40 -9.35 5.03 -3.82
CA ILE A 40 -9.86 4.10 -4.83
C ILE A 40 -9.60 2.65 -4.44
N TYR A 41 -8.42 2.34 -3.89
CA TYR A 41 -8.07 1.00 -3.42
C TYR A 41 -6.98 1.04 -2.34
N PRO A 42 -6.98 0.08 -1.39
CA PRO A 42 -6.02 0.03 -0.30
C PRO A 42 -4.58 -0.05 -0.84
N GLY A 43 -3.72 0.87 -0.41
CA GLY A 43 -2.33 0.97 -0.87
C GLY A 43 -2.11 1.81 -2.13
N GLY A 44 -3.16 2.31 -2.79
CA GLY A 44 -3.06 3.13 -4.01
C GLY A 44 -2.26 4.42 -3.85
N GLY A 45 -2.35 5.06 -2.69
CA GLY A 45 -1.58 6.27 -2.40
C GLY A 45 -0.08 6.02 -2.28
N GLN A 46 0.34 4.81 -1.90
CA GLN A 46 1.77 4.49 -1.80
C GLN A 46 2.46 4.39 -3.15
N PHE A 47 1.74 3.95 -4.19
CA PHE A 47 2.26 4.02 -5.55
C PHE A 47 2.45 5.45 -6.03
N TYR A 48 1.56 6.38 -5.63
CA TYR A 48 1.74 7.81 -5.91
C TYR A 48 2.92 8.41 -5.12
N ASN A 49 3.13 7.94 -3.89
CA ASN A 49 4.25 8.36 -3.05
C ASN A 49 5.60 7.70 -3.44
N ASN A 50 5.70 7.00 -4.58
CA ASN A 50 6.90 6.27 -5.04
C ASN A 50 7.39 5.22 -4.04
N GLN A 51 6.46 4.59 -3.32
CA GLN A 51 6.75 3.52 -2.37
C GLN A 51 6.06 2.23 -2.82
N PRO A 52 6.49 1.64 -3.96
CA PRO A 52 5.82 0.49 -4.55
C PRO A 52 5.86 -0.74 -3.65
N LEU A 53 6.90 -0.91 -2.82
CA LEU A 53 6.99 -2.02 -1.88
C LEU A 53 5.91 -1.94 -0.80
N LYS A 54 5.75 -0.78 -0.14
CA LYS A 54 4.68 -0.55 0.84
C LYS A 54 3.30 -0.70 0.18
N GLY A 55 3.11 -0.08 -0.99
CA GLY A 55 1.87 -0.17 -1.76
C GLY A 55 1.50 -1.62 -2.12
N SER A 56 2.46 -2.41 -2.57
CA SER A 56 2.24 -3.83 -2.92
C SER A 56 1.92 -4.68 -1.69
N LEU A 57 2.57 -4.42 -0.56
CA LEU A 57 2.28 -5.12 0.69
C LEU A 57 0.84 -4.83 1.16
N LEU A 58 0.41 -3.57 1.18
CA LEU A 58 -0.94 -3.21 1.57
C LEU A 58 -2.00 -3.73 0.59
N THR A 59 -1.71 -3.64 -0.71
CA THR A 59 -2.61 -4.14 -1.75
C THR A 59 -2.78 -5.65 -1.63
N SER A 60 -1.69 -6.40 -1.45
CA SER A 60 -1.76 -7.86 -1.27
C SER A 60 -2.50 -8.26 0.01
N ALA A 61 -2.31 -7.53 1.12
CA ALA A 61 -3.08 -7.73 2.35
C ALA A 61 -4.58 -7.43 2.14
N GLY A 62 -4.91 -6.37 1.41
CA GLY A 62 -6.29 -6.02 1.06
C GLY A 62 -6.96 -7.08 0.18
N ILE A 63 -6.26 -7.58 -0.84
CA ILE A 63 -6.74 -8.65 -1.71
C ILE A 63 -6.93 -9.95 -0.92
N ALA A 64 -5.94 -10.34 -0.11
CA ALA A 64 -6.00 -11.58 0.67
C ALA A 64 -7.14 -11.56 1.70
N SER A 65 -7.29 -10.46 2.44
CA SER A 65 -8.39 -10.31 3.42
C SER A 65 -9.77 -10.31 2.73
N THR A 66 -9.89 -9.65 1.59
CA THR A 66 -11.12 -9.66 0.78
C THR A 66 -11.44 -11.06 0.26
N TYR A 67 -10.46 -11.76 -0.31
CA TYR A 67 -10.63 -13.13 -0.78
C TYR A 67 -11.09 -14.07 0.34
N LEU A 68 -10.45 -14.00 1.51
CA LEU A 68 -10.81 -14.82 2.67
C LEU A 68 -12.19 -14.47 3.21
N TYR A 69 -12.55 -13.18 3.25
CA TYR A 69 -13.90 -12.76 3.60
C TYR A 69 -14.95 -13.41 2.69
N TYR A 70 -14.74 -13.36 1.37
CA TYR A 70 -15.67 -13.97 0.41
C TYR A 70 -15.74 -15.49 0.55
N ASP A 71 -14.60 -16.17 0.69
CA ASP A 71 -14.54 -17.63 0.89
C ASP A 71 -15.32 -18.06 2.13
N TYR A 72 -15.10 -17.40 3.28
CA TYR A 72 -15.84 -17.70 4.51
C TYR A 72 -17.31 -17.26 4.47
N SER A 73 -17.63 -16.21 3.69
CA SER A 73 -19.02 -15.80 3.46
C SER A 73 -19.79 -16.83 2.65
N SER A 74 -19.19 -17.36 1.58
CA SER A 74 -19.77 -18.45 0.80
C SER A 74 -19.97 -19.69 1.66
N LYS A 75 -18.92 -20.11 2.38
CA LYS A 75 -18.99 -21.27 3.28
C LYS A 75 -20.08 -21.11 4.33
N TYR A 76 -20.27 -19.93 4.90
CA TYR A 76 -21.34 -19.64 5.86
C TYR A 76 -22.76 -19.72 5.25
N ASN A 77 -22.93 -19.29 4.00
CA ASN A 77 -24.23 -19.33 3.32
C ASN A 77 -24.62 -20.74 2.88
N ASP A 78 -23.63 -21.56 2.48
CA ASP A 78 -23.81 -22.93 2.01
C ASP A 78 -23.95 -23.94 3.17
N SER A 79 -23.64 -23.53 4.41
CA SER A 79 -23.67 -24.38 5.61
C SER A 79 -25.08 -24.57 6.21
N LYS A 80 -26.07 -24.90 5.39
CA LYS A 80 -27.45 -25.15 5.86
C LYS A 80 -27.57 -26.43 6.68
N ASP A 81 -26.82 -27.48 6.33
CA ASP A 81 -26.88 -28.81 6.95
C ASP A 81 -25.63 -29.18 7.79
N VAL A 82 -24.73 -28.22 8.05
CA VAL A 82 -23.55 -28.48 8.88
C VAL A 82 -23.85 -28.24 10.37
N ASN A 83 -22.99 -28.78 11.23
CA ASN A 83 -23.06 -28.55 12.68
C ASN A 83 -23.05 -27.06 13.03
N SER A 84 -23.80 -26.69 14.08
CA SER A 84 -23.90 -25.31 14.58
C SER A 84 -22.53 -24.70 14.91
N LEU A 85 -21.62 -25.49 15.48
CA LEU A 85 -20.24 -25.08 15.79
C LEU A 85 -19.45 -24.67 14.53
N ASP A 86 -19.54 -25.45 13.44
CA ASP A 86 -18.81 -25.16 12.21
C ASP A 86 -19.35 -23.91 11.52
N LYS A 87 -20.68 -23.75 11.53
CA LYS A 87 -21.34 -22.54 11.03
C LYS A 87 -20.92 -21.30 11.80
N GLU A 88 -20.84 -21.39 13.13
CA GLU A 88 -20.35 -20.30 13.98
C GLU A 88 -18.88 -19.98 13.68
N ASN A 89 -18.04 -21.00 13.49
CA ASN A 89 -16.64 -20.82 13.09
C ASN A 89 -16.50 -20.06 11.76
N TYR A 90 -17.34 -20.36 10.75
CA TYR A 90 -17.32 -19.60 9.49
C TYR A 90 -17.75 -18.15 9.69
N LEU A 91 -18.75 -17.88 10.55
CA LEU A 91 -19.18 -16.54 10.90
C LEU A 91 -18.05 -15.72 11.55
N HIS A 92 -17.38 -16.30 12.55
CA HIS A 92 -16.25 -15.68 13.24
C HIS A 92 -15.10 -15.37 12.29
N LYS A 93 -14.76 -16.30 11.39
CA LYS A 93 -13.68 -16.09 10.40
C LYS A 93 -14.06 -15.00 9.40
N ARG A 94 -15.28 -15.01 8.85
CA ARG A 94 -15.75 -13.94 7.97
C ARG A 94 -15.68 -12.58 8.66
N ASN A 95 -16.17 -12.45 9.90
CA ASN A 95 -16.12 -11.19 10.63
C ASN A 95 -14.68 -10.73 10.90
N ARG A 96 -13.79 -11.67 11.26
CA ARG A 96 -12.35 -11.38 11.43
C ARG A 96 -11.75 -10.78 10.16
N TYR A 97 -11.99 -11.36 8.99
CA TYR A 97 -11.44 -10.83 7.73
C TYR A 97 -12.13 -9.54 7.29
N GLY A 98 -13.41 -9.35 7.62
CA GLY A 98 -14.09 -8.06 7.44
C GLY A 98 -13.40 -6.93 8.20
N TRP A 99 -13.01 -7.18 9.46
CA TRP A 99 -12.21 -6.23 10.23
C TRP A 99 -10.83 -5.98 9.62
N TRP A 100 -10.16 -7.01 9.10
CA TRP A 100 -8.89 -6.84 8.42
C TRP A 100 -8.99 -5.94 7.18
N ILE A 101 -10.05 -6.06 6.39
CA ILE A 101 -10.28 -5.17 5.23
C ILE A 101 -10.36 -3.72 5.69
N ILE A 102 -11.15 -3.43 6.73
CA ILE A 102 -11.30 -2.08 7.30
C ILE A 102 -9.96 -1.54 7.79
N ILE A 103 -9.22 -2.34 8.57
CA ILE A 103 -7.92 -1.93 9.14
C ILE A 103 -6.92 -1.64 8.03
N VAL A 104 -6.77 -2.52 7.05
CA VAL A 104 -5.83 -2.34 5.93
C VAL A 104 -6.20 -1.10 5.11
N TYR A 105 -7.49 -0.87 4.87
CA TYR A 105 -7.97 0.30 4.14
C TYR A 105 -7.65 1.61 4.86
N ILE A 106 -8.01 1.72 6.14
CA ILE A 106 -7.76 2.92 6.94
C ILE A 106 -6.25 3.15 7.09
N TYR A 107 -5.47 2.10 7.38
CA TYR A 107 -4.02 2.20 7.53
C TYR A 107 -3.36 2.71 6.24
N GLY A 108 -3.73 2.15 5.09
CA GLY A 108 -3.17 2.59 3.80
C GLY A 108 -3.56 4.01 3.41
N LEU A 109 -4.77 4.43 3.78
CA LEU A 109 -5.21 5.80 3.57
C LEU A 109 -4.41 6.78 4.43
N LEU A 110 -4.31 6.51 5.74
CA LEU A 110 -3.59 7.37 6.68
C LEU A 110 -2.11 7.46 6.33
N ASP A 111 -1.45 6.33 6.12
CA ASP A 111 -0.03 6.25 5.79
C ASP A 111 0.29 7.04 4.51
N ALA A 112 -0.55 6.93 3.47
CA ALA A 112 -0.37 7.69 2.24
C ALA A 112 -0.61 9.21 2.41
N VAL A 113 -1.61 9.60 3.21
CA VAL A 113 -1.95 11.01 3.46
C VAL A 113 -0.87 11.70 4.29
N VAL A 114 -0.40 11.05 5.35
CA VAL A 114 0.66 11.56 6.24
C VAL A 114 1.95 11.72 5.45
N GLU A 115 2.35 10.69 4.70
CA GLU A 115 3.57 10.72 3.89
C GLU A 115 3.54 11.81 2.81
N ALA A 116 2.38 12.00 2.17
CA ALA A 116 2.24 13.07 1.18
C ALA A 116 2.31 14.48 1.81
N HIS A 117 1.84 14.64 3.05
CA HIS A 117 2.03 15.89 3.81
C HIS A 117 3.47 16.12 4.28
N LEU A 118 4.26 15.07 4.50
CA LEU A 118 5.66 15.17 4.92
C LEU A 118 6.63 15.41 3.76
N HIS A 119 6.23 15.12 2.52
CA HIS A 119 7.09 15.28 1.34
C HIS A 119 7.65 16.71 1.15
N PRO A 120 6.87 17.81 1.33
CA PRO A 120 7.39 19.18 1.25
C PRO A 120 8.35 19.54 2.38
N PHE A 121 8.22 18.90 3.55
CA PHE A 121 9.12 19.15 4.68
C PHE A 121 10.47 18.48 4.48
N ASN A 122 10.48 17.21 4.07
CA ASN A 122 11.72 16.47 3.81
C ASN A 122 12.54 17.10 2.67
N SER A 123 11.91 17.68 1.65
CA SER A 123 12.64 18.35 0.56
C SER A 123 13.43 19.56 1.06
N VAL A 124 12.91 20.31 2.03
CA VAL A 124 13.60 21.49 2.58
C VAL A 124 14.75 21.07 3.51
N MET A 125 14.58 20.00 4.29
CA MET A 125 15.62 19.52 5.20
C MET A 125 16.77 18.80 4.49
N ASN A 126 16.53 18.23 3.32
CA ASN A 126 17.54 17.53 2.51
C ASN A 126 18.25 18.45 1.52
N GLU A 127 17.93 19.75 1.51
CA GLU A 127 18.60 20.71 0.65
C GLU A 127 19.97 21.05 1.25
N ASP A 128 21.05 20.78 0.51
CA ASP A 128 22.42 21.02 0.97
C ASP A 128 22.64 22.52 1.22
N LEU A 129 22.69 22.91 2.50
CA LEU A 129 22.92 24.29 2.93
C LEU A 129 24.24 24.87 2.38
N GLU A 130 25.22 24.02 2.07
CA GLU A 130 26.50 24.45 1.48
C GLU A 130 26.37 24.89 0.02
N LYS A 131 25.40 24.37 -0.74
CA LYS A 131 25.27 24.66 -2.17
C LYS A 131 24.70 26.07 -2.42
N ASN A 132 23.76 26.51 -1.56
CA ASN A 132 23.19 27.86 -1.61
C ASN A 132 24.23 28.94 -1.27
N ASN A 133 25.16 28.68 -0.34
CA ASN A 133 26.20 29.65 0.03
C ASN A 133 27.24 29.90 -1.07
N MET A 134 27.45 28.94 -1.99
CA MET A 134 28.37 29.11 -3.13
C MET A 134 27.71 29.83 -4.32
N GLU A 135 26.38 29.84 -4.43
CA GLU A 135 25.66 30.58 -5.47
C GLU A 135 25.42 32.04 -5.08
N THR A 136 25.16 32.32 -3.79
CA THR A 136 25.06 33.70 -3.30
C THR A 136 26.39 34.45 -3.33
N ASP A 137 27.53 33.78 -3.15
CA ASP A 137 28.86 34.43 -3.20
C ASP A 137 29.27 34.80 -4.64
N LYS A 138 28.99 33.92 -5.62
CA LYS A 138 29.31 34.16 -7.05
C LYS A 138 28.44 35.20 -7.75
N THR A 139 27.34 35.62 -7.13
CA THR A 139 26.43 36.63 -7.71
C THR A 139 26.79 38.05 -7.23
N ASN A 140 27.69 38.17 -6.26
CA ASN A 140 28.11 39.43 -5.66
C ASN A 140 29.54 39.87 -6.06
N GLU A 141 30.21 39.13 -6.96
CA GLU A 141 31.44 39.52 -7.67
C GLU A 141 31.13 39.95 -9.11
#